data_AF-A0A7X4APV9-F1
#
_entry.id   AF-A0A7X4APV9-F1
#
_cell.length_a   1.000
_cell.length_b   1.000
_cell.length_c   1.000
_cell.angle_alpha   90.00
_cell.angle_beta   90.00
_cell.angle_gamma   90.00
#
_symmetry.space_group_name_H-M   'P 1'
#
loop_
_entity.id
_entity.type
_entity.pdbx_description
1 polymer ?
#
loop_
_entity_poly.entity_id
_entity_poly.type
_entity_poly.pdbx_seq_one_letter_code
_entity_poly.pdbx_strand_id
1 'polypeptide(L)'
;MEEAGNDILSLPIRQVFYLIRGRKQLNVKVCLTHGKFFETVPVSTLISKAFGQALEERLNELGESLSSSLKQKLLDLFSEQETFSRTRNIDDASVRLRFRIMTEVKAGANILNPNQYQQIRDDTLNLVVPCHGATEQSQQENNMKIALREMKCAKLFPQMEAFVLQHHFNGNFLVFQMNLPTLTKGA
;
A
#
# COMPACT_ATOMS: atom_id res chain seq x y z
N MET A 1 -5.14 28.90 17.67
CA MET A 1 -5.25 27.45 17.44
C MET A 1 -4.57 27.21 16.11
N GLU A 2 -3.39 26.59 16.10
CA GLU A 2 -2.71 26.30 14.83
C GLU A 2 -3.60 25.37 14.00
N GLU A 3 -3.76 25.66 12.72
CA GLU A 3 -4.52 24.78 11.83
C GLU A 3 -3.79 23.43 11.74
N ALA A 4 -4.53 22.35 12.00
CA ALA A 4 -3.99 20.99 11.92
C ALA A 4 -3.38 20.75 10.53
N GLY A 5 -2.15 20.23 10.49
CA GLY A 5 -1.42 19.95 9.25
C GLY A 5 -0.35 20.98 8.87
N ASN A 6 -0.27 22.14 9.53
CA ASN A 6 0.85 23.08 9.35
C ASN A 6 2.10 22.65 10.12
N ASP A 7 1.94 21.94 11.24
CA ASP A 7 3.02 21.22 11.93
C ASP A 7 2.95 19.73 11.54
N ILE A 8 4.05 19.19 11.01
CA ILE A 8 4.16 17.77 10.65
C ILE A 8 3.90 16.83 11.83
N LEU A 9 4.15 17.29 13.06
CA LEU A 9 3.91 16.56 14.31
C LEU A 9 2.45 16.67 14.79
N SER A 10 1.65 17.59 14.23
CA SER A 10 0.22 17.77 14.56
C SER A 10 -0.69 16.74 13.89
N LEU A 11 -0.16 15.90 12.99
CA LEU A 11 -0.91 14.83 12.33
C LEU A 11 -0.79 13.53 13.15
N PRO A 12 -1.81 13.15 13.95
CA PRO A 12 -1.71 12.00 14.86
C PRO A 12 -1.65 10.66 14.11
N ILE A 13 -2.03 10.63 12.83
CA ILE A 13 -2.06 9.43 11.99
C ILE A 13 -1.39 9.75 10.66
N ARG A 14 -0.25 9.13 10.40
CA ARG A 14 0.44 9.21 9.12
C ARG A 14 -0.35 8.41 8.07
N GLN A 15 -0.91 9.11 7.10
CA GLN A 15 -1.39 8.46 5.87
C GLN A 15 -0.20 8.29 4.91
N VAL A 16 -0.11 7.13 4.27
CA VAL A 16 0.96 6.82 3.31
C VAL A 16 0.32 6.69 1.93
N PHE A 17 0.96 7.28 0.93
CA PHE A 17 0.62 7.07 -0.47
C PHE A 17 1.82 6.48 -1.20
N TYR A 18 1.54 5.53 -2.09
CA TYR A 18 2.51 4.90 -2.96
C TYR A 18 2.34 5.45 -4.37
N LEU A 19 3.41 6.03 -4.92
CA LEU A 19 3.46 6.34 -6.35
C LEU A 19 3.96 5.11 -7.11
N ILE A 20 3.08 4.52 -7.90
CA ILE A 20 3.33 3.29 -8.64
C ILE A 20 3.25 3.62 -10.12
N ARG A 21 4.31 3.30 -10.86
CA ARG A 21 4.37 3.51 -12.31
C ARG A 21 4.62 2.19 -13.02
N GLY A 22 3.73 1.85 -13.94
CA GLY A 22 3.90 0.75 -14.89
C GLY A 22 4.17 1.27 -16.30
N ARG A 23 5.03 0.59 -17.05
CA ARG A 23 5.22 0.82 -18.48
C ARG A 23 5.20 -0.50 -19.24
N LYS A 24 4.41 -0.56 -20.30
CA LYS A 24 4.42 -1.67 -21.26
C LYS A 24 4.45 -1.11 -22.67
N GLN A 25 5.54 -1.35 -23.39
CA GLN A 25 5.81 -0.69 -24.67
C GLN A 25 5.79 0.85 -24.52
N LEU A 26 4.91 1.54 -25.24
CA LEU A 26 4.72 2.99 -25.16
C LEU A 26 3.71 3.39 -24.08
N ASN A 27 2.89 2.46 -23.60
CA ASN A 27 1.80 2.75 -22.69
C ASN A 27 2.32 2.92 -21.26
N VAL A 28 1.79 3.91 -20.54
CA VAL A 28 2.18 4.23 -19.16
C VAL A 28 0.95 4.26 -18.25
N LYS A 29 1.03 3.63 -17.08
CA LYS A 29 0.07 3.80 -15.99
C LYS A 29 0.77 4.43 -14.80
N VAL A 30 0.18 5.48 -14.24
CA VAL A 30 0.65 6.09 -12.99
C VAL A 30 -0.48 6.05 -11.99
N CYS A 31 -0.23 5.47 -10.82
CA CYS A 31 -1.19 5.36 -9.74
C CYS A 31 -0.58 5.95 -8.46
N LEU A 32 -1.19 6.99 -7.92
CA LEU A 32 -0.98 7.44 -6.55
C LEU A 32 -2.00 6.73 -5.66
N THR A 33 -1.54 5.77 -4.88
CA THR A 33 -2.41 4.78 -4.22
C THR A 33 -2.28 4.90 -2.72
N HIS A 34 -3.41 5.04 -2.02
CA HIS A 34 -3.45 5.06 -0.57
C HIS A 34 -2.94 3.73 0.02
N GLY A 35 -2.14 3.78 1.09
CA GLY A 35 -1.44 2.61 1.65
C GLY A 35 -2.34 1.48 2.12
N LYS A 36 -3.54 1.83 2.62
CA LYS A 36 -4.64 0.88 2.89
C LYS A 36 -4.94 -0.10 1.74
N PHE A 37 -4.61 0.22 0.49
CA PHE A 37 -4.73 -0.71 -0.63
C PHE A 37 -3.93 -2.00 -0.40
N PHE A 38 -2.72 -1.89 0.17
CA PHE A 38 -1.83 -3.03 0.44
C PHE A 38 -1.93 -3.57 1.89
N GLU A 39 -2.44 -2.75 2.81
CA GLU A 39 -2.56 -3.10 4.23
C GLU A 39 -3.85 -3.90 4.50
N THR A 40 -3.91 -5.13 3.99
CA THR A 40 -5.10 -6.00 4.13
C THR A 40 -5.15 -6.72 5.49
N VAL A 41 -4.01 -6.81 6.17
CA VAL A 41 -3.88 -7.40 7.51
C VAL A 41 -2.92 -6.55 8.35
N PRO A 42 -3.04 -6.55 9.69
CA PRO A 42 -2.09 -5.87 10.56
C PRO A 42 -0.67 -6.37 10.32
N VAL A 43 0.31 -5.46 10.40
CA VAL A 43 1.74 -5.80 10.18
C VAL A 43 2.21 -6.86 11.17
N SER A 44 1.83 -6.78 12.44
CA SER A 44 2.16 -7.80 13.44
C SER A 44 1.66 -9.19 13.05
N THR A 45 0.44 -9.29 12.52
CA THR A 45 -0.11 -10.55 12.01
C THR A 45 0.67 -11.06 10.81
N LEU A 46 1.10 -10.18 9.89
CA LEU A 46 1.91 -10.55 8.74
C LEU A 46 3.25 -11.14 9.17
N ILE A 47 3.95 -10.45 10.07
CA ILE A 47 5.26 -10.86 10.60
C ILE A 47 5.14 -12.19 11.35
N SER A 48 4.16 -12.28 12.26
CA SER A 48 3.91 -13.48 13.07
C SER A 48 3.66 -14.71 12.18
N LYS A 49 2.81 -14.59 11.16
CA LYS A 49 2.52 -15.69 10.24
C LYS A 49 3.73 -16.08 9.38
N ALA A 50 4.47 -15.10 8.85
CA ALA A 50 5.66 -15.38 8.05
C ALA A 50 6.75 -16.08 8.88
N PHE A 51 6.99 -15.61 10.11
CA PHE A 51 7.92 -16.26 11.03
C PHE A 51 7.46 -17.67 11.41
N GLY A 52 6.15 -17.86 11.61
CA GLY A 52 5.56 -19.16 11.88
C GLY A 52 5.78 -20.17 10.77
N GLN A 53 5.66 -19.74 9.50
CA GLN A 53 5.96 -20.58 8.35
C GLN A 53 7.43 -21.01 8.34
N ALA A 54 8.36 -20.06 8.48
CA ALA A 54 9.80 -20.38 8.52
C ALA A 54 10.17 -21.30 9.70
N LEU A 55 9.54 -21.11 10.86
CA LEU A 55 9.73 -21.98 12.03
C LEU A 55 9.21 -23.40 11.76
N GLU A 56 8.01 -23.53 11.20
CA GLU A 56 7.43 -24.82 10.83
C GLU A 56 8.29 -25.57 9.80
N GLU A 57 8.78 -24.87 8.76
CA GLU A 57 9.70 -25.43 7.76
C GLU A 57 10.93 -26.04 8.43
N ARG A 58 11.59 -25.29 9.33
CA ARG A 58 12.78 -25.77 10.04
C ARG A 58 12.50 -26.91 11.00
N LEU A 59 11.38 -26.88 11.72
CA LEU A 59 11.00 -27.99 12.62
C LEU A 59 10.75 -29.27 11.83
N ASN A 60 10.06 -29.18 10.69
CA ASN A 60 9.81 -30.31 9.81
C ASN A 60 11.10 -30.89 9.24
N GLU A 61 12.03 -30.05 8.79
CA GLU A 61 13.34 -30.49 8.28
C GLU A 61 14.18 -31.23 9.35
N LEU A 62 14.05 -30.83 10.61
CA LEU A 62 14.75 -31.46 11.74
C LEU A 62 13.99 -32.66 12.33
N GLY A 63 12.73 -32.88 11.93
CA GLY A 63 11.85 -33.87 12.56
C GLY A 63 11.48 -33.53 14.00
N GLU A 64 11.59 -32.26 14.38
CA GLU A 64 11.29 -31.76 15.72
C GLU A 64 9.87 -31.19 15.80
N SER A 65 9.35 -31.07 17.02
CA SER A 65 8.07 -30.43 17.27
C SER A 65 8.13 -29.57 18.52
N LEU A 66 7.41 -28.45 18.49
CA LEU A 66 7.20 -27.61 19.66
C LEU A 66 5.76 -27.78 20.15
N SER A 67 5.56 -27.68 21.46
CA SER A 67 4.20 -27.59 22.00
C SER A 67 3.50 -26.34 21.45
N SER A 68 2.19 -26.44 21.23
CA SER A 68 1.40 -25.34 20.67
C SER A 68 1.51 -24.05 21.50
N SER A 69 1.61 -24.18 22.83
CA SER A 69 1.74 -23.04 23.74
C SER A 69 3.09 -22.34 23.62
N LEU A 70 4.20 -23.08 23.47
CA LEU A 70 5.52 -22.51 23.26
C LEU A 70 5.63 -21.85 21.88
N LYS A 71 5.11 -22.53 20.86
CA LYS A 71 5.05 -21.98 19.50
C LYS A 71 4.32 -20.65 19.46
N GLN A 72 3.13 -20.56 20.07
CA GLN A 72 2.37 -19.30 20.10
C GLN A 72 3.15 -18.18 20.82
N LYS A 73 3.76 -18.47 21.97
CA LYS A 73 4.60 -17.49 22.68
C LYS A 73 5.74 -16.95 21.81
N LEU A 74 6.43 -17.81 21.06
CA LEU A 74 7.48 -17.38 20.14
C LEU A 74 6.90 -16.48 19.03
N LEU A 75 5.76 -16.86 18.45
CA LEU A 75 5.11 -16.08 17.39
C LEU A 75 4.65 -14.71 17.85
N ASP A 76 4.19 -14.59 19.09
CA ASP A 76 3.79 -13.32 19.68
C ASP A 76 5.02 -12.42 19.92
N LEU A 77 6.10 -12.98 20.50
CA LEU A 77 7.35 -12.26 20.75
C LEU A 77 8.01 -11.74 19.47
N PHE A 78 8.01 -12.55 18.41
CA PHE A 78 8.60 -12.19 17.12
C PHE A 78 7.63 -11.43 16.19
N SER A 79 6.45 -11.02 16.65
CA SER A 79 5.51 -10.24 15.83
C SER A 79 5.81 -8.73 15.83
N GLU A 80 6.62 -8.24 16.76
CA GLU A 80 6.90 -6.81 16.92
C GLU A 80 7.90 -6.31 15.87
N GLN A 81 7.44 -5.44 14.97
CA GLN A 81 8.27 -4.89 13.89
C GLN A 81 9.49 -4.10 14.41
N GLU A 82 9.35 -3.40 15.53
CA GLU A 82 10.45 -2.63 16.12
C GLU A 82 11.67 -3.50 16.42
N THR A 83 11.44 -4.73 16.90
CA THR A 83 12.49 -5.70 17.20
C THR A 83 13.35 -5.99 15.97
N PHE A 84 12.76 -6.08 14.78
CA PHE A 84 13.52 -6.33 13.54
C PHE A 84 14.24 -5.08 13.02
N SER A 85 13.64 -3.91 13.19
CA SER A 85 14.10 -2.65 12.58
C SER A 85 15.46 -2.15 13.11
N ARG A 86 15.85 -2.56 14.32
CA ARG A 86 17.06 -2.14 15.02
C ARG A 86 18.32 -2.83 14.48
N THR A 87 19.40 -2.07 14.42
CA THR A 87 20.74 -2.60 14.10
C THR A 87 21.28 -3.34 15.33
N ARG A 88 21.78 -4.55 15.12
CA ARG A 88 22.38 -5.40 16.15
C ARG A 88 23.89 -5.41 15.98
N ASN A 89 24.58 -5.22 17.08
CA ASN A 89 26.01 -5.48 17.18
C ASN A 89 26.16 -6.91 17.72
N ILE A 90 27.00 -7.70 17.06
CA ILE A 90 27.38 -9.03 17.50
C ILE A 90 28.86 -8.94 17.82
N ASP A 91 29.24 -9.26 19.05
CA ASP A 91 30.64 -9.25 19.47
C ASP A 91 31.44 -10.21 18.57
N ASP A 92 32.68 -9.83 18.26
CA ASP A 92 33.57 -10.52 17.31
C ASP A 92 33.13 -10.54 15.82
N ALA A 93 31.99 -9.94 15.47
CA ALA A 93 31.60 -9.74 14.07
C ALA A 93 32.17 -8.42 13.51
N SER A 94 32.79 -8.47 12.33
CA SER A 94 33.27 -7.27 11.61
C SER A 94 32.14 -6.46 10.94
N VAL A 95 30.89 -6.92 11.05
CA VAL A 95 29.71 -6.33 10.41
C VAL A 95 28.56 -6.19 11.40
N ARG A 96 27.69 -5.21 11.16
CA ARG A 96 26.44 -5.04 11.90
C ARG A 96 25.28 -5.68 11.17
N LEU A 97 24.42 -6.38 11.90
CA LEU A 97 23.25 -7.02 11.32
C LEU A 97 22.01 -6.14 11.47
N ARG A 98 21.23 -5.98 10.41
CA ARG A 98 19.92 -5.32 10.46
C ARG A 98 18.92 -6.13 9.66
N PHE A 99 17.82 -6.53 10.29
CA PHE A 99 16.73 -7.19 9.59
C PHE A 99 15.84 -6.14 8.93
N ARG A 100 15.44 -6.41 7.69
CA ARG A 100 14.41 -5.65 6.98
C ARG A 100 13.36 -6.64 6.51
N ILE A 101 12.11 -6.32 6.80
CA ILE A 101 10.97 -7.08 6.31
C ILE A 101 10.53 -6.39 5.03
N MET A 102 10.76 -7.07 3.91
CA MET A 102 10.31 -6.63 2.59
C MET A 102 8.97 -7.28 2.30
N THR A 103 8.02 -6.51 1.79
CA THR A 103 6.73 -7.03 1.34
C THR A 103 6.65 -6.98 -0.17
N GLU A 104 6.16 -8.07 -0.75
CA GLU A 104 5.92 -8.17 -2.18
C GLU A 104 4.42 -8.24 -2.44
N VAL A 105 3.97 -7.51 -3.46
CA VAL A 105 2.56 -7.45 -3.81
C VAL A 105 2.18 -8.70 -4.61
N LYS A 106 1.20 -9.46 -4.13
CA LYS A 106 0.63 -10.60 -4.85
C LYS A 106 0.03 -10.16 -6.18
N ALA A 107 0.03 -11.02 -7.20
CA ALA A 107 -0.51 -10.70 -8.52
C ALA A 107 -1.96 -10.16 -8.50
N GLY A 108 -2.83 -10.71 -7.63
CA GLY A 108 -4.21 -10.22 -7.44
C GLY A 108 -4.32 -8.90 -6.67
N ALA A 109 -3.27 -8.47 -5.97
CA ALA A 109 -3.20 -7.17 -5.29
C ALA A 109 -2.36 -6.15 -6.08
N ASN A 110 -1.83 -6.52 -7.23
CA ASN A 110 -1.03 -5.61 -8.05
C ASN A 110 -1.96 -4.68 -8.83
N ILE A 111 -2.03 -3.42 -8.41
CA ILE A 111 -2.88 -2.40 -9.05
C ILE A 111 -2.61 -2.22 -10.55
N LEU A 112 -1.40 -2.55 -11.02
CA LEU A 112 -1.05 -2.46 -12.43
C LEU A 112 -1.45 -3.69 -13.25
N ASN A 113 -1.95 -4.75 -12.61
CA ASN A 113 -2.32 -5.99 -13.29
C ASN A 113 -3.59 -5.77 -14.13
N PRO A 114 -3.48 -5.76 -15.48
CA PRO A 114 -4.63 -5.48 -16.34
C PRO A 114 -5.66 -6.61 -16.32
N ASN A 115 -5.28 -7.84 -15.96
CA ASN A 115 -6.24 -8.94 -15.86
C ASN A 115 -7.14 -8.79 -14.62
N GLN A 116 -6.62 -8.15 -13.57
CA GLN A 116 -7.32 -7.97 -12.30
C GLN A 116 -8.08 -6.64 -12.24
N TYR A 117 -7.49 -5.56 -12.76
CA TYR A 117 -8.01 -4.20 -12.66
C TYR A 117 -8.12 -3.57 -14.05
N GLN A 118 -9.05 -4.08 -14.85
CA GLN A 118 -9.28 -3.67 -16.25
C GLN A 118 -9.77 -2.22 -16.36
N GLN A 119 -10.46 -1.72 -15.33
CA GLN A 119 -11.00 -0.35 -15.29
C GLN A 119 -9.89 0.71 -15.25
N ILE A 120 -8.70 0.36 -14.74
CA ILE A 120 -7.53 1.25 -14.76
C ILE A 120 -6.86 1.11 -16.13
N ARG A 121 -7.07 2.10 -17.00
CA ARG A 121 -6.66 2.05 -18.40
C ARG A 121 -5.19 2.38 -18.59
N ASP A 122 -4.66 2.02 -19.76
CA ASP A 122 -3.35 2.49 -20.22
C ASP A 122 -3.36 4.00 -20.46
N ASP A 123 -2.19 4.63 -20.36
CA ASP A 123 -1.99 6.08 -20.56
C ASP A 123 -2.83 6.95 -19.63
N THR A 124 -2.84 6.58 -18.34
CA THR A 124 -3.61 7.28 -17.32
C THR A 124 -2.81 7.64 -16.07
N LEU A 125 -3.26 8.72 -15.43
CA LEU A 125 -2.92 9.11 -14.06
C LEU A 125 -4.12 8.81 -13.16
N ASN A 126 -3.88 8.11 -12.06
CA ASN A 126 -4.91 7.61 -11.18
C ASN A 126 -4.62 8.02 -9.74
N LEU A 127 -5.61 8.59 -9.03
CA LEU A 127 -5.62 8.66 -7.58
C LEU A 127 -6.54 7.57 -7.05
N VAL A 128 -6.04 6.73 -6.15
CA VAL A 128 -6.79 5.62 -5.56
C VAL A 128 -6.87 5.77 -4.06
N VAL A 129 -8.09 5.93 -3.54
CA VAL A 129 -8.39 6.19 -2.13
C VAL A 129 -9.43 5.21 -1.59
N PRO A 130 -9.41 4.87 -0.29
CA PRO A 130 -10.41 3.98 0.29
C PRO A 130 -11.83 4.58 0.19
N CYS A 131 -12.82 3.71 -0.04
CA CYS A 131 -14.23 4.07 0.04
C CYS A 131 -15.08 2.90 0.57
N HIS A 132 -15.04 2.67 1.87
CA HIS A 132 -15.73 1.57 2.54
C HIS A 132 -17.24 1.83 2.77
N GLY A 133 -17.85 2.75 2.00
CA GLY A 133 -19.27 3.05 2.04
C GLY A 133 -19.63 4.34 1.30
N ALA A 134 -20.93 4.58 1.12
CA ALA A 134 -21.45 5.73 0.38
C ALA A 134 -21.04 7.09 0.99
N THR A 135 -20.97 7.18 2.32
CA THR A 135 -20.53 8.38 3.03
C THR A 135 -19.06 8.70 2.74
N GLU A 136 -18.18 7.70 2.83
CA GLU A 136 -16.75 7.89 2.56
C GLU A 136 -16.52 8.22 1.09
N GLN A 137 -17.21 7.54 0.16
CA GLN A 137 -17.15 7.88 -1.26
C GLN A 137 -17.54 9.34 -1.52
N SER A 138 -18.69 9.78 -1.00
CA SER A 138 -19.16 11.17 -1.15
C SER A 138 -18.16 12.17 -0.57
N GLN A 139 -17.54 11.83 0.56
CA GLN A 139 -16.49 12.65 1.17
C GLN A 139 -15.27 12.77 0.26
N GLN A 140 -14.78 11.66 -0.31
CA GLN A 140 -13.63 11.70 -1.21
C GLN A 140 -13.91 12.49 -2.49
N GLU A 141 -15.10 12.35 -3.07
CA GLU A 141 -15.52 13.14 -4.22
C GLU A 141 -15.59 14.64 -3.90
N ASN A 142 -16.14 15.00 -2.74
CA ASN A 142 -16.21 16.40 -2.29
C ASN A 142 -14.82 16.97 -2.02
N ASN A 143 -13.94 16.21 -1.38
CA ASN A 143 -12.54 16.60 -1.14
C ASN A 143 -11.82 16.88 -2.47
N MET A 144 -11.99 16.02 -3.47
CA MET A 144 -11.41 16.22 -4.81
C MET A 144 -11.96 17.49 -5.49
N LYS A 145 -13.27 17.71 -5.45
CA LYS A 145 -13.90 18.91 -6.02
C LYS A 145 -13.36 20.19 -5.38
N ILE A 146 -13.22 20.20 -4.05
CA ILE A 146 -12.68 21.33 -3.30
C ILE A 146 -11.22 21.55 -3.67
N ALA A 147 -10.38 20.50 -3.64
CA ALA A 147 -8.97 20.60 -3.97
C ALA A 147 -8.73 21.20 -5.38
N LEU A 148 -9.46 20.73 -6.40
CA LEU A 148 -9.34 21.26 -7.75
C LEU A 148 -9.86 22.69 -7.88
N ARG A 149 -10.85 23.09 -7.08
CA ARG A 149 -11.33 24.47 -7.01
C ARG A 149 -10.26 25.40 -6.44
N GLU A 150 -9.65 25.02 -5.31
CA GLU A 150 -8.57 25.78 -4.67
C GLU A 150 -7.34 25.90 -5.57
N MET A 151 -7.02 24.84 -6.30
CA MET A 151 -5.94 24.83 -7.30
C MET A 151 -6.29 25.59 -8.59
N LYS A 152 -7.47 26.23 -8.68
CA LYS A 152 -7.96 26.95 -9.87
C LYS A 152 -8.02 26.08 -11.13
N CYS A 153 -8.25 24.78 -10.95
CA CYS A 153 -8.34 23.79 -12.02
C CYS A 153 -9.66 22.98 -11.97
N ALA A 154 -10.72 23.53 -11.38
CA ALA A 154 -12.04 22.90 -11.25
C ALA A 154 -12.60 22.34 -12.57
N LYS A 155 -12.23 22.93 -13.71
CA LYS A 155 -12.59 22.45 -15.06
C LYS A 155 -12.06 21.05 -15.40
N LEU A 156 -11.08 20.54 -14.64
CA LEU A 156 -10.56 19.18 -14.79
C LEU A 156 -11.49 18.13 -14.19
N PHE A 157 -12.27 18.46 -13.16
CA PHE A 157 -13.11 17.49 -12.48
C PHE A 157 -14.11 16.79 -13.41
N PRO A 158 -14.84 17.48 -14.31
CA PRO A 158 -15.73 16.82 -15.28
C PRO A 158 -15.00 15.98 -16.34
N GLN A 159 -13.68 16.16 -16.48
CA GLN A 159 -12.84 15.39 -17.42
C GLN A 159 -12.24 14.15 -16.75
N MET A 160 -12.36 14.03 -15.43
CA MET A 160 -11.94 12.86 -14.67
C MET A 160 -13.04 11.81 -14.72
N GLU A 161 -12.64 10.57 -14.93
CA GLU A 161 -13.51 9.42 -14.66
C GLU A 161 -13.39 9.06 -13.19
N ALA A 162 -14.51 8.95 -12.49
CA ALA A 162 -14.57 8.47 -11.12
C ALA A 162 -15.32 7.13 -11.08
N PHE A 163 -14.70 6.09 -10.53
CA PHE A 163 -15.33 4.77 -10.41
C PHE A 163 -14.85 4.02 -9.17
N VAL A 164 -15.72 3.12 -8.68
CA VAL A 164 -15.38 2.23 -7.58
C VAL A 164 -14.68 0.98 -8.10
N LEU A 165 -13.54 0.67 -7.50
CA LEU A 165 -12.72 -0.51 -7.74
C LEU A 165 -12.82 -1.44 -6.54
N GLN A 166 -13.32 -2.66 -6.76
CA GLN A 166 -13.32 -3.71 -5.74
C GLN A 166 -11.93 -4.37 -5.68
N HIS A 167 -11.21 -4.20 -4.57
CA HIS A 167 -9.91 -4.85 -4.37
C HIS A 167 -10.09 -6.35 -4.12
N HIS A 168 -9.16 -7.17 -4.62
CA HIS A 168 -9.28 -8.64 -4.55
C HIS A 168 -9.21 -9.20 -3.11
N PHE A 169 -8.42 -8.57 -2.24
CA PHE A 169 -8.20 -9.01 -0.85
C PHE A 169 -8.67 -7.97 0.20
N ASN A 170 -9.41 -6.94 -0.21
CA ASN A 170 -9.79 -5.82 0.65
C ASN A 170 -11.16 -5.27 0.22
N GLY A 171 -11.56 -4.13 0.76
CA GLY A 171 -12.80 -3.45 0.38
C GLY A 171 -12.70 -2.64 -0.91
N ASN A 172 -13.63 -1.70 -1.01
CA ASN A 172 -13.78 -0.80 -2.14
C ASN A 172 -12.82 0.39 -2.07
N PHE A 173 -12.35 0.81 -3.25
CA PHE A 173 -11.54 1.99 -3.45
C PHE A 173 -12.16 2.86 -4.53
N LEU A 174 -12.15 4.18 -4.32
CA LEU A 174 -12.56 5.14 -5.33
C LEU A 174 -11.32 5.52 -6.15
N VAL A 175 -11.45 5.43 -7.46
CA VAL A 175 -10.42 5.79 -8.43
C VAL A 175 -10.84 7.05 -9.15
N PHE A 176 -9.99 8.08 -9.13
CA PHE A 176 -10.07 9.23 -10.02
C PHE A 176 -9.03 9.05 -11.13
N GLN A 177 -9.49 8.82 -12.35
CA GLN A 177 -8.68 8.52 -13.51
C GLN A 177 -8.70 9.69 -14.50
N MET A 178 -7.52 10.08 -14.98
CA MET A 178 -7.33 11.03 -16.08
C MET A 178 -6.45 10.45 -17.16
N ASN A 179 -6.72 10.80 -18.41
CA ASN A 179 -5.81 10.49 -19.51
C ASN A 179 -4.51 11.31 -19.36
N LEU A 180 -3.36 10.65 -19.54
CA LEU A 180 -2.09 11.33 -19.73
C LEU A 180 -2.07 11.91 -21.16
N PRO A 181 -1.46 13.10 -21.34
CA PRO A 181 -1.26 13.61 -22.69
C PRO A 181 -0.40 12.62 -23.47
N THR A 182 -0.86 12.27 -24.68
CA THR A 182 -0.06 11.49 -25.61
C THR A 182 1.20 12.30 -25.90
N LEU A 183 2.37 11.75 -25.58
CA LEU A 183 3.62 12.28 -26.09
C LEU A 183 3.53 12.16 -27.62
N THR A 184 3.28 13.28 -28.30
CA THR A 184 3.43 13.35 -29.76
C THR A 184 4.83 12.84 -30.09
N LYS A 185 4.88 11.73 -30.82
CA LYS A 185 6.13 11.15 -31.34
C LYS A 185 6.83 12.24 -32.15
N GLY A 186 8.00 12.68 -31.69
CA GLY A 186 9.03 13.39 -32.47
C GLY A 186 8.59 14.63 -33.25
N ALA A 187 9.03 15.80 -32.77
CA ALA A 187 9.69 16.73 -33.68
C ALA A 187 11.10 16.21 -33.97
#